data_AF-A0A7S3BV00-F1
#
_entry.id   AF-A0A7S3BV00-F1
#
_cell.length_a   1.000
_cell.length_b   1.000
_cell.length_c   1.000
_cell.angle_alpha   90.00
_cell.angle_beta   90.00
_cell.angle_gamma   90.00
#
_symmetry.space_group_name_H-M   'P 1'
#
loop_
_entity.id
_entity.type
_entity.pdbx_description
1 polymer ?
#
loop_
_entity_poly.entity_id
_entity_poly.type
_entity_poly.pdbx_seq_one_letter_code
_entity_poly.pdbx_strand_id
1 'polypeptide(L)'
;GCTRGMPTTKAGATDVAQRLPALSPLPAHILSNVPGTWAFDTMSRRVRTAILGRLYEENPELSDAQVAKLQALETELADAGSTALTHVPDDGGPEVEQWRGIMAKHVDAGTSWLDAPWVDAEFYLYRRILACVEYFSTGLDPFQRQKDDGLRAAE
;
A
#
# COMPACT_ATOMS: atom_id res chain seq x y z
N GLY A 1 -60.51 60.13 -8.42
CA GLY A 1 -59.21 59.81 -9.06
C GLY A 1 -58.62 58.61 -8.36
N CYS A 2 -58.54 57.49 -9.07
CA CYS A 2 -57.94 56.25 -8.60
C CYS A 2 -56.45 56.27 -8.96
N THR A 3 -55.55 56.19 -7.98
CA THR A 3 -54.12 55.88 -8.24
C THR A 3 -53.65 54.89 -7.19
N ARG A 4 -53.66 53.61 -7.57
CA ARG A 4 -53.15 52.47 -6.82
C ARG A 4 -51.63 52.43 -6.98
N GLY A 5 -50.89 52.70 -5.91
CA GLY A 5 -49.44 52.49 -5.87
C GLY A 5 -49.09 51.01 -5.89
N MET A 6 -48.22 50.61 -6.81
CA MET A 6 -47.77 49.24 -7.01
C MET A 6 -46.62 48.95 -6.02
N PRO A 7 -46.66 47.87 -5.21
CA PRO A 7 -45.51 47.48 -4.43
C PRO A 7 -44.50 46.76 -5.34
N THR A 8 -43.29 47.31 -5.46
CA THR A 8 -42.15 46.64 -6.06
C THR A 8 -41.65 45.54 -5.13
N THR A 9 -41.93 44.29 -5.51
CA THR A 9 -41.31 43.11 -4.89
C THR A 9 -39.83 43.09 -5.24
N LYS A 10 -38.94 43.26 -4.26
CA LYS A 10 -37.53 42.88 -4.42
C LYS A 10 -37.48 41.36 -4.49
N ALA A 11 -37.15 40.82 -5.67
CA ALA A 11 -36.75 39.43 -5.81
C ALA A 11 -35.46 39.22 -4.99
N GLY A 12 -35.58 38.50 -3.88
CA GLY A 12 -34.41 37.98 -3.18
C GLY A 12 -33.74 36.97 -4.09
N ALA A 13 -32.56 37.32 -4.61
CA ALA A 13 -31.68 36.35 -5.24
C ALA A 13 -31.44 35.24 -4.22
N THR A 14 -32.02 34.08 -4.47
CA THR A 14 -31.84 32.91 -3.63
C THR A 14 -30.39 32.49 -3.77
N ASP A 15 -29.66 32.55 -2.65
CA ASP A 15 -28.28 32.08 -2.53
C ASP A 15 -28.27 30.55 -2.70
N VAL A 16 -28.21 30.09 -3.95
CA VAL A 16 -28.13 28.65 -4.29
C VAL A 16 -26.75 28.06 -3.92
N ALA A 17 -25.79 28.87 -3.46
CA ALA A 17 -24.47 28.37 -3.07
C ALA A 17 -24.48 27.67 -1.70
N GLN A 18 -25.54 27.81 -0.90
CA GLN A 18 -25.61 27.22 0.44
C GLN A 18 -26.41 25.93 0.45
N ARG A 19 -25.68 24.80 0.38
CA ARG A 19 -25.87 23.52 1.10
C ARG A 19 -25.52 22.33 0.21
N LEU A 20 -24.23 22.16 -0.07
CA LEU A 20 -23.73 20.79 -0.16
C LEU A 20 -23.79 20.20 1.25
N PRO A 21 -24.43 19.03 1.47
CA PRO A 21 -24.38 18.38 2.77
C PRO A 21 -22.92 18.12 3.15
N ALA A 22 -22.57 18.36 4.42
CA ALA A 22 -21.25 18.03 4.92
C ALA A 22 -20.99 16.54 4.65
N LEU A 23 -19.91 16.26 3.90
CA LEU A 23 -19.52 14.89 3.61
C LEU A 23 -19.27 14.16 4.92
N SER A 24 -19.82 12.95 5.07
CA SER A 24 -19.50 12.09 6.20
C SER A 24 -17.99 11.84 6.26
N PRO A 25 -17.39 11.73 7.46
CA PRO A 25 -15.98 11.43 7.57
C PRO A 25 -15.69 10.09 6.91
N LEU A 26 -14.53 10.00 6.24
CA LEU A 26 -14.07 8.74 5.68
C LEU A 26 -13.89 7.70 6.79
N PRO A 27 -14.18 6.42 6.53
CA PRO A 27 -13.91 5.37 7.50
C PRO A 27 -12.40 5.29 7.81
N ALA A 28 -12.07 4.78 8.99
CA ALA A 28 -10.68 4.55 9.35
C ALA A 28 -10.01 3.54 8.40
N HIS A 29 -8.70 3.67 8.22
CA HIS A 29 -7.92 2.70 7.46
C HIS A 29 -7.97 1.31 8.13
N ILE A 30 -8.01 0.27 7.32
CA ILE A 30 -7.84 -1.11 7.79
C ILE A 30 -6.38 -1.30 8.15
N LEU A 31 -6.11 -1.75 9.38
CA LEU A 31 -4.79 -2.15 9.86
C LEU A 31 -4.71 -3.69 9.93
N SER A 32 -3.51 -4.20 10.12
CA SER A 32 -3.25 -5.64 10.25
C SER A 32 -2.96 -6.07 11.69
N ASN A 33 -3.39 -5.30 12.69
CA ASN A 33 -3.09 -5.51 14.11
C ASN A 33 -4.25 -6.12 14.93
N VAL A 34 -5.32 -6.57 14.27
CA VAL A 34 -6.46 -7.24 14.94
C VAL A 34 -6.42 -8.74 14.66
N PRO A 35 -6.04 -9.59 15.64
CA PRO A 35 -6.01 -11.04 15.48
C PRO A 35 -7.34 -11.61 14.98
N GLY A 36 -7.26 -12.59 14.09
CA GLY A 36 -8.43 -13.25 13.49
C GLY A 36 -9.04 -12.52 12.28
N THR A 37 -8.58 -11.30 11.97
CA THR A 37 -8.94 -10.64 10.71
C THR A 37 -8.10 -11.16 9.55
N TRP A 38 -8.63 -11.00 8.33
CA TRP A 38 -7.91 -11.35 7.12
C TRP A 38 -6.63 -10.53 6.92
N ALA A 39 -6.66 -9.24 7.24
CA ALA A 39 -5.51 -8.35 7.14
C ALA A 39 -4.38 -8.79 8.10
N PHE A 40 -4.74 -9.20 9.33
CA PHE A 40 -3.81 -9.78 10.29
C PHE A 40 -3.22 -11.10 9.77
N ASP A 41 -4.04 -12.06 9.35
CA ASP A 41 -3.55 -13.35 8.82
C ASP A 41 -2.65 -13.17 7.59
N THR A 42 -2.96 -12.17 6.75
CA THR A 42 -2.16 -11.84 5.57
C THR A 42 -0.76 -11.37 5.96
N MET A 43 -0.67 -10.30 6.75
CA MET A 43 0.62 -9.67 7.05
C MET A 43 1.44 -10.44 8.09
N SER A 44 0.80 -11.13 9.04
CA SER A 44 1.51 -11.90 10.09
C SER A 44 1.99 -13.28 9.64
N ARG A 45 1.42 -13.83 8.56
CA ARG A 45 1.67 -15.22 8.15
C ARG A 45 1.77 -15.43 6.65
N ARG A 46 0.69 -15.14 5.89
CA ARG A 46 0.61 -15.52 4.46
C ARG A 46 1.73 -14.90 3.63
N VAL A 47 2.08 -13.65 3.90
CA VAL A 47 3.20 -12.97 3.22
C VAL A 47 4.48 -13.81 3.30
N ARG A 48 4.86 -14.27 4.49
CA ARG A 48 6.05 -15.10 4.64
C ARG A 48 5.88 -16.50 4.05
N THR A 49 4.82 -17.18 4.46
CA THR A 49 4.69 -18.62 4.20
C THR A 49 4.26 -18.94 2.77
N ALA A 50 3.51 -18.04 2.12
CA ALA A 50 2.95 -18.29 0.79
C ALA A 50 3.57 -17.40 -0.30
N ILE A 51 3.90 -16.14 0.01
CA ILE A 51 4.50 -15.24 -0.99
C ILE A 51 6.02 -15.42 -1.00
N LEU A 52 6.71 -15.10 0.09
CA LEU A 52 8.18 -15.21 0.14
C LEU A 52 8.66 -16.66 0.00
N GLY A 53 7.96 -17.63 0.62
CA GLY A 53 8.28 -19.05 0.47
C GLY A 53 8.35 -19.51 -1.00
N ARG A 54 7.42 -19.04 -1.84
CA ARG A 54 7.41 -19.37 -3.28
C ARG A 54 8.53 -18.70 -4.05
N LEU A 55 8.95 -17.50 -3.65
CA LEU A 55 10.02 -16.80 -4.37
C LEU A 55 11.31 -17.62 -4.43
N TYR A 56 11.66 -18.32 -3.35
CA TYR A 56 12.83 -19.18 -3.33
C TYR A 56 12.68 -20.42 -4.23
N GLU A 57 11.49 -21.01 -4.28
CA GLU A 57 11.20 -22.22 -5.06
C GLU A 57 11.09 -21.91 -6.57
N GLU A 58 10.60 -20.73 -6.91
CA GLU A 58 10.24 -20.35 -8.28
C GLU A 58 11.32 -19.58 -9.02
N ASN A 59 12.34 -19.07 -8.31
CA ASN A 59 13.45 -18.28 -8.89
C ASN A 59 14.82 -18.88 -8.51
N PRO A 60 15.18 -20.09 -8.99
CA PRO A 60 16.46 -20.74 -8.69
C PRO A 60 17.70 -19.99 -9.21
N GLU A 61 17.51 -19.00 -10.08
CA GLU A 61 18.55 -18.15 -10.65
C GLU A 61 18.95 -16.97 -9.76
N LEU A 62 18.28 -16.75 -8.63
CA LEU A 62 18.66 -15.71 -7.69
C LEU A 62 20.08 -15.95 -7.15
N SER A 63 20.88 -14.90 -7.16
CA SER A 63 22.21 -14.91 -6.55
C SER A 63 22.13 -15.01 -5.02
N ASP A 64 23.20 -15.51 -4.39
CA ASP A 64 23.32 -15.59 -2.94
C ASP A 64 23.06 -14.24 -2.25
N ALA A 65 23.46 -13.13 -2.89
CA ALA A 65 23.22 -11.78 -2.37
C ALA A 65 21.73 -11.40 -2.38
N GLN A 66 21.00 -11.74 -3.46
CA GLN A 66 19.54 -11.51 -3.53
C GLN A 66 18.80 -12.40 -2.53
N VAL A 67 19.21 -13.67 -2.40
CA VAL A 67 18.65 -14.59 -1.40
C VAL A 67 18.87 -14.06 0.01
N ALA A 68 20.06 -13.57 0.34
CA ALA A 68 20.34 -12.98 1.66
C ALA A 68 19.46 -11.75 1.95
N LYS A 69 19.19 -10.90 0.95
CA LYS A 69 18.28 -9.75 1.08
C LYS A 69 16.83 -10.20 1.34
N LEU A 70 16.37 -11.25 0.66
CA LEU A 70 15.04 -11.82 0.88
C LEU A 70 14.91 -12.45 2.28
N GLN A 71 15.95 -13.15 2.74
CA GLN A 71 15.99 -13.74 4.09
C GLN A 71 15.99 -12.67 5.19
N ALA A 72 16.68 -11.55 4.98
CA ALA A 72 16.61 -10.40 5.88
C ALA A 72 15.19 -9.83 5.94
N LEU A 73 14.53 -9.64 4.79
CA LEU A 73 13.13 -9.20 4.73
C LEU A 73 12.19 -10.20 5.41
N GLU A 74 12.38 -11.51 5.21
CA GLU A 74 11.59 -12.53 5.89
C GLU A 74 11.78 -12.46 7.42
N THR A 75 13.00 -12.20 7.88
CA THR A 75 13.31 -12.04 9.31
C THR A 75 12.61 -10.81 9.90
N GLU A 76 12.61 -9.66 9.20
CA GLU A 76 11.83 -8.48 9.58
C GLU A 76 10.34 -8.84 9.74
N LEU A 77 9.78 -9.58 8.78
CA LEU A 77 8.37 -9.97 8.78
C LEU A 77 8.05 -11.07 9.82
N ALA A 78 9.05 -11.74 10.41
CA ALA A 78 8.86 -12.66 11.53
C ALA A 78 8.21 -11.98 12.72
N ASP A 79 8.66 -10.74 12.93
CA ASP A 79 8.28 -9.89 14.03
C ASP A 79 7.61 -8.64 13.47
N ALA A 80 6.69 -8.84 12.52
CA ALA A 80 5.98 -7.79 11.80
C ALA A 80 5.25 -6.81 12.75
N GLY A 81 4.82 -7.27 13.93
CA GLY A 81 4.15 -6.44 14.93
C GLY A 81 5.08 -5.51 15.72
N SER A 82 6.39 -5.79 15.75
CA SER A 82 7.36 -5.01 16.53
C SER A 82 8.44 -4.36 15.67
N THR A 83 8.66 -4.87 14.46
CA THR A 83 9.67 -4.35 13.53
C THR A 83 9.16 -3.07 12.88
N ALA A 84 9.86 -1.96 13.14
CA ALA A 84 9.55 -0.67 12.54
C ALA A 84 9.81 -0.67 11.03
N LEU A 85 8.91 -0.03 10.28
CA LEU A 85 9.06 0.21 8.86
C LEU A 85 10.25 1.14 8.58
N THR A 86 10.98 0.84 7.52
CA THR A 86 12.11 1.64 7.04
C THR A 86 11.82 2.23 5.66
N HIS A 87 12.68 3.12 5.16
CA HIS A 87 12.59 3.50 3.76
C HIS A 87 13.08 2.37 2.84
N VAL A 88 12.52 2.33 1.63
CA VAL A 88 13.07 1.49 0.56
C VAL A 88 14.55 1.87 0.35
N PRO A 89 15.48 0.90 0.25
CA PRO A 89 16.85 1.16 -0.15
C PRO A 89 16.89 1.87 -1.51
N ASP A 90 17.89 2.73 -1.72
CA ASP A 90 18.13 3.29 -3.05
C ASP A 90 18.66 2.19 -3.98
N ASP A 91 17.80 1.71 -4.87
CA ASP A 91 18.07 0.67 -5.86
C ASP A 91 18.07 1.21 -7.30
N GLY A 92 18.09 2.54 -7.46
CA GLY A 92 18.04 3.20 -8.76
C GLY A 92 16.66 3.19 -9.43
N GLY A 93 15.61 2.70 -8.76
CA GLY A 93 14.24 2.79 -9.25
C GLY A 93 13.78 4.25 -9.39
N PRO A 94 13.16 4.65 -10.52
CA PRO A 94 12.74 6.05 -10.75
C PRO A 94 11.72 6.56 -9.70
N GLU A 95 11.06 5.65 -9.00
CA GLU A 95 10.00 5.90 -8.02
C GLU A 95 10.46 5.79 -6.56
N VAL A 96 11.75 5.60 -6.27
CA VAL A 96 12.28 5.48 -4.89
C VAL A 96 11.91 6.70 -4.03
N GLU A 97 12.01 7.91 -4.58
CA GLU A 97 11.69 9.12 -3.82
C GLU A 97 10.19 9.28 -3.57
N GLN A 98 9.34 8.80 -4.48
CA GLN A 98 7.90 8.75 -4.25
C GLN A 98 7.57 7.81 -3.09
N TRP A 99 8.21 6.64 -3.04
CA TRP A 99 8.06 5.71 -1.92
C TRP A 99 8.57 6.28 -0.60
N ARG A 100 9.68 7.04 -0.63
CA ARG A 100 10.17 7.76 0.55
C ARG A 100 9.07 8.68 1.11
N GLY A 101 8.43 9.47 0.25
CA GLY A 101 7.34 10.37 0.64
C GLY A 101 6.11 9.65 1.18
N ILE A 102 5.67 8.57 0.52
CA ILE A 102 4.52 7.76 0.97
C ILE A 102 4.77 7.18 2.37
N MET A 103 5.97 6.66 2.60
CA MET A 103 6.32 5.95 3.83
C MET A 103 6.83 6.86 4.95
N ALA A 104 7.19 8.11 4.68
CA ALA A 104 7.80 9.03 5.66
C ALA A 104 7.04 9.08 6.99
N LYS A 105 5.73 9.31 6.95
CA LYS A 105 4.89 9.37 8.18
C LYS A 105 4.96 8.10 9.02
N HIS A 106 5.13 6.93 8.39
CA HIS A 106 5.17 5.63 9.06
C HIS A 106 6.56 5.39 9.65
N VAL A 107 7.61 5.70 8.87
CA VAL A 107 9.01 5.58 9.28
C VAL A 107 9.34 6.52 10.44
N ASP A 108 8.95 7.81 10.32
CA ASP A 108 9.20 8.83 11.34
C ASP A 108 8.49 8.50 12.67
N ALA A 109 7.33 7.85 12.59
CA ALA A 109 6.56 7.40 13.76
C ALA A 109 7.03 6.06 14.32
N GLY A 110 7.97 5.36 13.67
CA GLY A 110 8.39 4.01 14.05
C GLY A 110 7.27 2.97 13.94
N THR A 111 6.37 3.15 12.98
CA THR A 111 5.19 2.28 12.81
C THR A 111 5.61 0.88 12.38
N SER A 112 4.99 -0.16 12.97
CA SER A 112 5.26 -1.55 12.61
C SER A 112 4.57 -1.95 11.29
N TRP A 113 4.90 -3.14 10.75
CA TRP A 113 4.20 -3.67 9.58
C TRP A 113 2.71 -3.96 9.84
N LEU A 114 2.32 -4.26 11.08
CA LEU A 114 0.91 -4.55 11.41
C LEU A 114 0.10 -3.29 11.73
N ASP A 115 0.76 -2.20 12.15
CA ASP A 115 0.11 -0.95 12.56
C ASP A 115 -0.02 0.09 11.44
N ALA A 116 0.67 -0.10 10.31
CA ALA A 116 0.44 0.69 9.12
C ALA A 116 -0.89 0.28 8.43
N PRO A 117 -1.53 1.19 7.66
CA PRO A 117 -2.63 0.82 6.77
C PRO A 117 -2.24 -0.39 5.94
N TRP A 118 -3.09 -1.41 5.92
CA TRP A 118 -2.79 -2.69 5.30
C TRP A 118 -2.39 -2.52 3.83
N VAL A 119 -3.06 -1.63 3.11
CA VAL A 119 -2.70 -1.28 1.72
C VAL A 119 -1.29 -0.68 1.59
N ASP A 120 -0.88 0.19 2.51
CA ASP A 120 0.46 0.78 2.47
C ASP A 120 1.50 -0.32 2.72
N ALA A 121 1.29 -1.16 3.74
CA ALA A 121 2.20 -2.23 4.14
C ALA A 121 2.32 -3.33 3.07
N GLU A 122 1.20 -3.72 2.45
CA GLU A 122 1.17 -4.77 1.42
C GLU A 122 1.86 -4.31 0.12
N PHE A 123 1.59 -3.10 -0.36
CA PHE A 123 2.28 -2.60 -1.55
C PHE A 123 3.76 -2.30 -1.25
N TYR A 124 4.08 -1.81 -0.05
CA TYR A 124 5.46 -1.61 0.38
C TYR A 124 6.25 -2.93 0.43
N LEU A 125 5.64 -4.03 0.88
CA LEU A 125 6.23 -5.37 0.82
C LEU A 125 6.66 -5.72 -0.61
N TYR A 126 5.76 -5.59 -1.58
CA TYR A 126 6.10 -5.91 -2.98
C TYR A 126 7.23 -5.02 -3.49
N ARG A 127 7.24 -3.73 -3.14
CA ARG A 127 8.34 -2.83 -3.49
C ARG A 127 9.67 -3.25 -2.86
N ARG A 128 9.66 -3.72 -1.61
CA ARG A 128 10.84 -4.27 -0.92
C ARG A 128 11.33 -5.55 -1.58
N ILE A 129 10.43 -6.43 -2.01
CA ILE A 129 10.79 -7.64 -2.79
C ILE A 129 11.51 -7.24 -4.08
N LEU A 130 11.00 -6.27 -4.84
CA LEU A 130 11.65 -5.77 -6.06
C LEU A 130 13.06 -5.23 -5.79
N ALA A 131 13.26 -4.54 -4.67
CA ALA A 131 14.59 -4.08 -4.24
C ALA A 131 15.52 -5.26 -3.90
N CYS A 132 15.00 -6.29 -3.21
CA CYS A 132 15.77 -7.48 -2.83
C CYS A 132 16.27 -8.25 -4.06
N VAL A 133 15.44 -8.37 -5.10
CA VAL A 133 15.79 -9.06 -6.35
C VAL A 133 16.45 -8.14 -7.39
N GLU A 134 16.65 -6.86 -7.07
CA GLU A 134 17.31 -5.88 -7.94
C GLU A 134 16.60 -5.72 -9.29
N TYR A 135 15.27 -5.66 -9.26
CA TYR A 135 14.42 -5.57 -10.46
C TYR A 135 14.84 -4.42 -11.40
N PHE A 136 15.13 -3.24 -10.86
CA PHE A 136 15.42 -2.05 -11.67
C PHE A 136 16.78 -2.07 -12.38
N SER A 137 17.73 -2.89 -11.93
CA SER A 137 19.02 -3.07 -12.60
C SER A 137 19.05 -4.31 -13.50
N THR A 138 18.31 -5.36 -13.14
CA THR A 138 18.37 -6.67 -13.80
C THR A 138 17.19 -6.97 -14.72
N GLY A 139 16.02 -6.37 -14.46
CA GLY A 139 14.76 -6.71 -15.11
C GLY A 139 14.15 -8.05 -14.64
N LEU A 140 14.71 -8.70 -13.61
CA LEU A 140 14.24 -9.98 -13.11
C LEU A 140 12.88 -9.80 -12.40
N ASP A 141 11.82 -10.34 -12.99
CA ASP A 141 10.49 -10.38 -12.38
C ASP A 141 10.32 -11.65 -11.54
N PRO A 142 10.29 -11.55 -10.20
CA PRO A 142 10.28 -12.71 -9.31
C PRO A 142 8.94 -13.46 -9.30
N PHE A 143 7.91 -12.92 -9.97
CA PHE A 143 6.58 -13.49 -10.08
C PHE A 143 6.25 -13.94 -11.51
N GLN A 144 7.22 -13.95 -12.43
CA GLN A 144 7.00 -14.31 -13.83
C GLN A 144 6.34 -15.67 -13.98
N ARG A 145 6.85 -16.68 -13.27
CA ARG A 145 6.30 -18.04 -13.30
C ARG A 145 4.83 -18.09 -12.88
N GLN A 146 4.43 -17.36 -11.84
CA GLN A 146 3.04 -17.33 -11.37
C GLN A 146 2.09 -16.71 -12.40
N LYS A 147 2.55 -15.67 -13.11
CA LYS A 147 1.77 -15.06 -14.21
C LYS A 147 1.59 -16.04 -15.36
N ASP A 148 2.64 -16.76 -15.74
CA ASP A 148 2.59 -17.75 -16.82
C ASP A 148 1.70 -18.94 -16.45
N ASP A 149 1.78 -19.43 -15.22
CA ASP A 149 0.94 -20.51 -14.71
C ASP A 149 -0.54 -20.08 -14.65
N GLY A 150 -0.81 -18.85 -14.22
CA GLY A 150 -2.15 -18.28 -14.21
C GLY A 150 -2.76 -18.14 -15.61
N LEU A 151 -1.94 -17.80 -16.61
CA LEU A 151 -2.37 -17.75 -18.01
C LEU A 151 -2.68 -19.16 -18.54
N ARG A 152 -1.78 -20.12 -18.35
CA ARG A 152 -1.96 -21.51 -18.82
C ARG A 152 -3.15 -22.21 -18.18
N ALA A 153 -3.49 -21.88 -16.93
CA ALA A 153 -4.65 -22.46 -16.25
C ALA A 153 -5.99 -21.90 -16.75
N ALA A 154 -5.98 -20.79 -17.49
CA ALA A 154 -7.16 -20.17 -18.08
C ALA A 154 -7.44 -20.64 -19.52
N GLU A 155 -6.51 -21.36 -20.13
CA GLU A 155 -6.62 -22.02 -21.44
C GLU A 155 -7.31 -23.40 -21.33
#